data_AF-A0A7W1FUW0-F1
#
_entry.id   AF-A0A7W1FUW0-F1
#
_cell.length_a   1.000
_cell.length_b   1.000
_cell.length_c   1.000
_cell.angle_alpha   90.00
_cell.angle_beta   90.00
_cell.angle_gamma   90.00
#
_symmetry.space_group_name_H-M   'P 1'
#
loop_
_entity.id
_entity.type
_entity.pdbx_description
1 polymer ?
#
loop_
_entity_poly.entity_id
_entity_poly.type
_entity_poly.pdbx_seq_one_letter_code
_entity_poly.pdbx_strand_id
1 'polypeptide(L)'
;FFTLAEMVLEVAGASLAAELAPTRLRGTYLALFGACFGVACGFSPIVAGTLLEARLPALIWTIQLAAATFAAAGLVALALLHRRGPVPGA
;
A
#
# COMPACT_ATOMS: atom_id res chain seq x y z
N PHE A 1 -14.73 9.32 6.09
CA PHE A 1 -14.00 8.10 6.49
C PHE A 1 -12.99 7.63 5.42
N PHE A 2 -13.14 8.01 4.15
CA PHE A 2 -12.15 7.77 3.09
C PHE A 2 -10.84 8.58 3.27
N THR A 3 -10.93 9.78 3.84
CA THR A 3 -9.84 10.77 3.88
C THR A 3 -8.63 10.40 4.75
N LEU A 4 -8.80 9.73 5.89
CA LEU A 4 -7.64 9.40 6.74
C LEU A 4 -6.81 8.28 6.11
N ALA A 5 -7.47 7.24 5.61
CA ALA A 5 -6.78 6.14 4.92
C ALA A 5 -6.11 6.63 3.63
N GLU A 6 -6.77 7.50 2.87
CA GLU A 6 -6.23 8.14 1.67
C GLU A 6 -4.99 9.00 2.00
N MET A 7 -5.07 9.87 3.02
CA MET A 7 -3.93 10.68 3.46
C MET A 7 -2.76 9.82 3.94
N VAL A 8 -3.03 8.74 4.67
CA VAL A 8 -1.98 7.80 5.10
C VAL A 8 -1.34 7.11 3.90
N LEU A 9 -2.13 6.69 2.91
CA LEU A 9 -1.61 5.99 1.75
C LEU A 9 -0.83 6.91 0.80
N GLU A 10 -1.41 8.06 0.45
CA GLU A 10 -0.82 8.98 -0.54
C GLU A 10 0.34 9.79 0.03
N VAL A 11 0.21 10.31 1.25
CA VAL A 11 1.24 11.20 1.85
C VAL A 11 2.24 10.38 2.65
N ALA A 12 1.78 9.61 3.64
CA ALA A 12 2.70 8.86 4.50
C ALA A 12 3.35 7.67 3.76
N GLY A 13 2.61 7.01 2.86
CA GLY A 13 3.14 5.92 2.02
C GLY A 13 4.26 6.38 1.07
N ALA A 14 4.06 7.51 0.39
CA ALA A 14 5.10 8.09 -0.48
C ALA A 14 6.33 8.53 0.33
N SER A 15 6.12 9.16 1.49
CA SER A 15 7.22 9.54 2.40
C SER A 15 8.01 8.31 2.87
N LEU A 16 7.32 7.25 3.30
CA LEU A 16 7.94 6.01 3.74
C LEU A 16 8.77 5.35 2.62
N ALA A 17 8.25 5.34 1.39
CA ALA A 17 8.99 4.81 0.24
C ALA A 17 10.26 5.62 -0.06
N ALA A 18 10.23 6.94 0.12
CA ALA A 18 11.39 7.80 -0.06
C ALA A 18 12.43 7.66 1.06
N GLU A 19 12.00 7.43 2.31
CA GLU A 19 12.90 7.21 3.45
C GLU A 19 13.61 5.85 3.39
N LEU A 20 12.91 4.79 2.97
CA LEU A 20 13.48 3.46 2.81
C LEU A 20 14.46 3.36 1.62
N ALA A 21 14.38 4.29 0.67
CA ALA A 21 15.21 4.29 -0.53
C ALA A 21 16.59 4.93 -0.29
N PRO A 22 17.67 4.40 -0.90
CA PRO A 22 18.97 5.06 -0.92
C PRO A 22 18.87 6.46 -1.50
N THR A 23 19.61 7.43 -0.95
CA THR A 23 19.52 8.87 -1.31
C THR A 23 19.61 9.14 -2.81
N ARG A 24 20.41 8.37 -3.55
CA ARG A 24 20.56 8.48 -5.02
C ARG A 24 19.36 7.94 -5.82
N LEU A 25 18.56 7.04 -5.25
CA LEU A 25 17.49 6.30 -5.94
C LEU A 25 16.08 6.66 -5.48
N ARG A 26 15.93 7.65 -4.59
CA ARG A 26 14.62 8.08 -4.06
C ARG A 26 13.59 8.39 -5.15
N GLY A 27 14.02 9.05 -6.22
CA GLY A 27 13.15 9.33 -7.38
C GLY A 27 12.63 8.06 -8.06
N THR A 28 13.47 7.04 -8.21
CA THR A 28 13.07 5.74 -8.81
C THR A 28 12.10 4.98 -7.90
N TYR A 29 12.33 4.99 -6.58
CA TYR A 29 11.42 4.35 -5.62
C TYR A 29 10.06 5.05 -5.54
N LEU A 30 10.04 6.38 -5.62
CA LEU A 30 8.79 7.14 -5.72
C LEU A 30 8.07 6.88 -7.04
N ALA A 31 8.79 6.77 -8.16
CA ALA A 31 8.21 6.40 -9.45
C ALA A 31 7.61 4.98 -9.41
N LEU A 32 8.28 4.03 -8.76
CA LEU A 32 7.76 2.69 -8.56
C LEU A 32 6.51 2.68 -7.68
N PHE A 33 6.52 3.43 -6.57
CA PHE A 33 5.33 3.61 -5.72
C PHE A 33 4.14 4.16 -6.53
N GLY A 34 4.36 5.22 -7.30
CA GLY A 34 3.33 5.80 -8.17
C GLY A 34 2.84 4.83 -9.26
N ALA A 35 3.73 4.03 -9.84
CA ALA A 35 3.34 3.01 -10.82
C ALA A 35 2.47 1.92 -10.19
N CYS A 36 2.83 1.42 -9.00
CA CYS A 36 2.02 0.45 -8.27
C CYS A 36 0.64 1.02 -7.92
N PHE A 37 0.59 2.28 -7.46
CA PHE A 37 -0.67 2.97 -7.17
C PHE A 37 -1.55 3.12 -8.42
N GLY A 38 -0.95 3.57 -9.54
CA GLY A 38 -1.65 3.71 -10.81
C GLY A 38 -2.21 2.40 -11.35
N VAL A 39 -1.44 1.31 -11.26
CA VAL A 39 -1.91 -0.04 -11.63
C VAL A 39 -3.10 -0.45 -10.77
N ALA A 40 -3.04 -0.22 -9.45
CA ALA A 40 -4.14 -0.55 -8.55
C ALA A 40 -5.42 0.25 -8.87
N CYS A 41 -5.29 1.55 -9.12
CA CYS A 41 -6.40 2.41 -9.55
C CYS A 41 -6.97 2.02 -10.92
N GLY A 42 -6.15 1.49 -11.82
CA GLY A 42 -6.61 0.99 -13.12
C GLY A 42 -7.30 -0.37 -13.05
N PHE A 43 -6.84 -1.26 -12.16
CA PHE A 43 -7.39 -2.60 -12.01
C PHE A 43 -8.67 -2.63 -11.15
N SER A 44 -8.77 -1.77 -10.14
CA SER A 44 -9.89 -1.79 -9.20
C SER A 44 -11.27 -1.61 -9.85
N PRO A 45 -11.47 -0.77 -10.88
CA PRO A 45 -12.77 -0.62 -11.53
C PRO A 45 -13.14 -1.83 -12.37
N ILE A 46 -12.16 -2.53 -12.96
CA ILE A 46 -12.37 -3.75 -13.73
C ILE A 46 -12.89 -4.86 -12.80
N VAL A 47 -12.20 -5.06 -11.67
CA VAL A 47 -12.61 -6.05 -10.67
C VAL A 47 -13.97 -5.66 -10.08
N ALA A 48 -14.15 -4.43 -9.62
CA ALA A 48 -15.43 -3.98 -9.06
C ALA A 48 -16.58 -4.12 -10.08
N GLY A 49 -16.37 -3.72 -11.34
CA GLY A 49 -17.35 -3.81 -12.42
C GLY A 49 -17.79 -5.25 -12.67
N THR A 50 -16.83 -6.17 -12.83
CA THR A 50 -17.15 -7.61 -13.05
C THR A 50 -17.93 -8.22 -11.88
N LEU A 51 -17.61 -7.86 -10.64
CA LEU A 51 -18.35 -8.33 -9.47
C LEU A 51 -19.76 -7.74 -9.36
N LEU A 52 -19.93 -6.48 -9.77
CA LEU A 52 -21.26 -5.84 -9.83
C LEU A 52 -22.14 -6.48 -10.91
N GLU A 53 -21.58 -6.77 -12.09
CA GLU A 53 -22.29 -7.48 -13.17
C GLU A 53 -22.72 -8.89 -12.73
N ALA A 54 -21.88 -9.59 -11.97
CA ALA A 54 -22.21 -10.89 -11.37
C ALA A 54 -23.24 -10.82 -10.22
N ARG A 55 -23.77 -9.62 -9.89
CA ARG A 55 -24.67 -9.37 -8.74
C ARG A 55 -24.11 -9.81 -7.40
N LEU A 56 -22.79 -9.71 -7.21
CA LEU A 56 -22.09 -10.07 -5.96
C LEU A 56 -21.44 -8.84 -5.29
N PRO A 57 -22.21 -7.79 -4.95
CA PRO A 57 -21.66 -6.56 -4.37
C PRO A 57 -21.01 -6.79 -2.99
N ALA A 58 -21.48 -7.79 -2.24
CA ALA A 58 -20.94 -8.12 -0.92
C ALA A 58 -19.46 -8.55 -0.99
N LEU A 59 -19.05 -9.23 -2.08
CA LEU A 59 -17.69 -9.71 -2.24
C LEU A 59 -16.68 -8.56 -2.38
N ILE A 60 -17.07 -7.42 -2.95
CA ILE A 60 -16.22 -6.22 -3.06
C ILE A 60 -15.72 -5.80 -1.68
N TRP A 61 -16.60 -5.76 -0.69
CA TRP A 61 -16.26 -5.39 0.68
C TRP A 61 -15.34 -6.42 1.34
N THR A 62 -15.58 -7.71 1.12
CA THR A 62 -14.73 -8.77 1.68
C THR A 62 -13.32 -8.76 1.07
N ILE A 63 -13.22 -8.55 -0.25
CA ILE A 63 -11.93 -8.42 -0.95
C ILE A 63 -11.20 -7.18 -0.46
N GLN A 64 -11.91 -6.05 -0.31
CA GLN A 64 -11.32 -4.82 0.19
C GLN A 64 -10.79 -4.97 1.61
N LEU A 65 -11.54 -5.61 2.51
CA LEU A 65 -11.12 -5.91 3.87
C LEU A 65 -9.89 -6.83 3.88
N ALA A 66 -9.93 -7.93 3.12
CA ALA A 66 -8.82 -8.86 3.02
C ALA A 66 -7.54 -8.18 2.51
N ALA A 67 -7.65 -7.34 1.48
CA ALA A 67 -6.54 -6.57 0.93
C ALA A 67 -5.98 -5.57 1.96
N ALA A 68 -6.86 -4.86 2.68
CA ALA A 68 -6.44 -3.92 3.73
C ALA A 68 -5.73 -4.64 4.89
N THR A 69 -6.25 -5.79 5.33
CA THR A 69 -5.60 -6.62 6.36
C THR A 69 -4.25 -7.14 5.89
N PHE A 70 -4.14 -7.59 4.64
CA PHE A 70 -2.88 -8.06 4.07
C PHE A 70 -1.84 -6.93 3.99
N ALA A 71 -2.24 -5.74 3.54
CA ALA A 71 -1.36 -4.57 3.49
C ALA A 71 -0.91 -4.15 4.90
N ALA A 72 -1.83 -4.09 5.86
CA ALA A 72 -1.51 -3.79 7.25
C ALA A 72 -0.54 -4.82 7.85
N ALA A 73 -0.77 -6.11 7.60
CA ALA A 73 0.12 -7.18 8.06
C ALA A 73 1.51 -7.06 7.45
N GLY A 74 1.62 -6.74 6.16
CA GLY A 74 2.90 -6.49 5.48
C GLY A 74 3.66 -5.31 6.07
N LEU A 75 2.97 -4.19 6.34
CA LEU A 75 3.57 -3.01 6.98
C LEU A 75 4.00 -3.30 8.42
N VAL A 76 3.20 -4.05 9.19
CA VAL A 76 3.57 -4.49 10.54
C VAL A 76 4.78 -5.41 10.49
N ALA A 77 4.82 -6.38 9.58
CA ALA A 77 5.97 -7.26 9.41
C ALA A 77 7.22 -6.46 9.05
N LEU A 78 7.14 -5.50 8.12
CA LEU A 78 8.23 -4.61 7.76
C LEU A 78 8.70 -3.79 8.98
N ALA A 79 7.78 -3.22 9.75
CA ALA A 79 8.09 -2.47 10.96
C ALA A 79 8.79 -3.35 12.01
N LEU A 80 8.34 -4.60 12.20
CA LEU A 80 8.96 -5.55 13.12
C LEU A 80 10.35 -5.99 12.67
N LEU A 81 10.60 -6.09 11.36
CA LEU A 81 11.92 -6.37 10.81
C LEU A 81 12.86 -5.17 10.96
N HIS A 82 12.35 -3.95 10.74
CA HIS A 82 13.13 -2.72 10.91
C HIS A 82 13.55 -2.50 12.37
N ARG A 83 12.67 -2.80 13.33
CA ARG A 83 12.98 -2.74 14.78
C ARG A 83 14.01 -3.79 15.23
N ARG A 84 14.33 -4.78 14.38
CA ARG A 84 15.36 -5.80 14.62
C ARG A 84 16.71 -5.45 13.97
N GLY A 85 16.83 -4.33 13.25
CA GLY A 85 18.09 -3.76 12.73
C GLY A 85 18.92 -3.06 13.83
N PRO A 86 20.25 -2.92 13.66
CA PRO A 86 21.27 -3.13 14.69
C PRO A 86 21.28 -2.10 15.83
N VAL A 87 21.74 -2.51 17.03
CA VAL A 87 22.32 -1.61 18.04
C VAL A 87 23.79 -1.36 17.65
N PRO A 88 24.21 -0.15 17.22
CA PRO A 88 25.61 0.20 17.07
C PRO A 88 26.05 0.94 18.34
N GLY A 89 26.62 0.17 19.26
CA GLY A 89 27.36 0.66 20.41
C GLY A 89 28.47 -0.34 20.71
N ALA A 90 29.53 -0.34 19.90
CA ALA A 90 30.85 -0.88 20.21
C ALA A 90 31.87 -0.19 19.31
#